data_AF-A0A7W0JBL7-F1
#
_entry.id   AF-A0A7W0JBL7-F1
#
_cell.length_a   1.000
_cell.length_b   1.000
_cell.length_c   1.000
_cell.angle_alpha   90.00
_cell.angle_beta   90.00
_cell.angle_gamma   90.00
#
_symmetry.space_group_name_H-M   'P 1'
#
loop_
_entity.id
_entity.type
_entity.pdbx_description
1 polymer ?
#
loop_
_entity_poly.entity_id
_entity_poly.type
_entity_poly.pdbx_seq_one_letter_code
_entity_poly.pdbx_strand_id
1 'polypeptide(L)' 'RETGAEDNDLLDRLAADSRLALSRERLDALVDEPLTFTGAAAAQVRDVVARVQDVVRRHPDAATYRPAPIL' A
#
# COMPACT_ATOMS: atom_id res chain seq x y z
N ARG A 1 -5.83 29.44 -4.90
CA ARG A 1 -4.49 29.04 -4.42
C ARG A 1 -4.72 27.92 -3.45
N GLU A 2 -4.18 26.74 -3.71
CA GLU A 2 -4.25 25.62 -2.78
C GLU A 2 -3.04 25.70 -1.86
N THR A 3 -3.24 26.28 -0.68
CA THR A 3 -2.41 25.96 0.48
C THR A 3 -2.77 24.54 0.88
N GLY A 4 -1.83 23.60 0.81
CA GLY A 4 -2.04 22.27 1.36
C GLY A 4 -2.39 22.38 2.84
N ALA A 5 -3.53 21.85 3.24
CA ALA A 5 -3.87 21.70 4.65
C ALA A 5 -2.98 20.62 5.28
N GLU A 6 -2.61 20.80 6.55
CA GLU A 6 -1.83 19.79 7.29
C GLU A 6 -2.61 18.47 7.42
N ASP A 7 -3.93 18.56 7.52
CA ASP A 7 -4.87 17.44 7.51
C ASP A 7 -5.69 17.40 6.21
N ASN A 8 -5.93 16.20 5.69
CA ASN A 8 -6.76 16.01 4.49
C ASN A 8 -8.25 16.09 4.85
N ASP A 9 -8.90 17.19 4.47
CA ASP A 9 -10.32 17.49 4.71
C ASP A 9 -11.24 17.14 3.51
N LEU A 10 -10.74 16.41 2.53
CA LEU A 10 -11.45 16.20 1.26
C LEU A 10 -12.78 15.47 1.47
N LEU A 11 -12.82 14.44 2.31
CA LEU A 11 -14.04 13.68 2.55
C LEU A 11 -15.11 14.51 3.25
N ASP A 12 -14.72 15.41 4.16
CA ASP A 12 -15.64 16.35 4.81
C ASP A 12 -16.22 17.35 3.80
N ARG A 13 -15.37 17.88 2.91
CA ARG A 13 -15.81 18.80 1.86
C ARG A 13 -16.75 18.14 0.86
N LEU A 14 -16.49 16.88 0.50
CA LEU A 14 -17.37 16.10 -0.39
C LEU A 14 -18.71 15.78 0.28
N ALA A 15 -18.72 15.43 1.57
CA ALA A 15 -19.94 15.17 2.33
C ALA A 15 -20.80 16.43 2.52
N ALA A 16 -20.17 17.60 2.64
CA ALA A 16 -20.86 18.89 2.76
C ALA A 16 -21.43 19.41 1.42
N ASP A 17 -21.08 18.81 0.29
CA ASP A 17 -21.56 19.22 -1.03
C ASP A 17 -22.93 18.60 -1.36
N SER A 18 -23.98 19.40 -1.21
CA SER A 18 -25.36 18.99 -1.47
C SER A 18 -25.63 18.51 -2.91
N ARG A 19 -24.75 18.82 -3.87
CA ARG A 19 -24.89 18.36 -5.26
C ARG A 19 -24.53 16.88 -5.43
N LEU A 20 -23.71 16.32 -4.54
CA LEU A 20 -23.21 14.95 -4.63
C LEU A 20 -24.14 13.94 -3.95
N ALA A 21 -24.98 14.39 -3.00
CA ALA A 21 -25.88 13.54 -2.22
C ALA A 21 -25.19 12.32 -1.60
N LEU A 22 -23.95 12.49 -1.11
CA LEU A 22 -23.15 11.48 -0.43
C LEU A 22 -22.97 11.86 1.04
N SER A 23 -23.18 10.90 1.95
CA SER A 23 -22.89 11.10 3.37
C SER A 23 -21.41 10.84 3.67
N ARG A 24 -20.96 11.36 4.81
CA ARG A 24 -19.59 11.13 5.30
C ARG A 24 -19.32 9.64 5.53
N GLU A 25 -20.27 8.94 6.12
CA GLU A 25 -20.19 7.50 6.39
C GLU A 25 -20.10 6.69 5.09
N ARG A 26 -20.81 7.13 4.04
CA ARG A 26 -20.73 6.47 2.73
C ARG A 26 -19.37 6.65 2.09
N LEU A 27 -18.77 7.83 2.24
CA LEU A 27 -17.42 8.12 1.73
C LEU A 27 -16.35 7.33 2.51
N ASP A 28 -16.46 7.26 3.84
CA ASP A 28 -15.55 6.47 4.67
C ASP A 28 -15.58 4.99 4.26
N ALA A 29 -16.77 4.42 4.05
CA ALA A 29 -16.92 3.04 3.58
C ALA A 29 -16.32 2.77 2.19
N LEU A 30 -16.14 3.79 1.33
CA LEU A 30 -15.50 3.61 0.02
C LEU A 30 -13.97 3.50 0.13
N VAL A 31 -13.38 3.99 1.21
CA VAL A 31 -11.91 4.03 1.41
C VAL A 31 -11.43 3.15 2.56
N ASP A 32 -12.32 2.43 3.23
CA ASP A 32 -12.05 1.60 4.41
C ASP A 32 -11.23 0.33 4.09
N GLU A 33 -10.96 0.06 2.81
CA GLU A 33 -10.13 -1.08 2.37
C GLU A 33 -8.85 -0.63 1.63
N PRO A 34 -7.85 -0.05 2.33
CA PRO A 34 -6.63 0.52 1.71
C PRO A 34 -5.88 -0.45 0.78
N LEU A 35 -5.89 -1.75 1.08
CA LEU A 35 -5.18 -2.74 0.28
C LEU A 35 -5.78 -2.92 -1.11
N THR A 36 -7.08 -2.66 -1.30
CA THR A 36 -7.74 -2.77 -2.61
C THR A 36 -7.22 -1.71 -3.59
N PHE A 37 -6.74 -0.58 -3.08
CA PHE A 37 -6.13 0.50 -3.87
C PHE A 37 -4.71 0.18 -4.35
N THR A 38 -4.13 -0.94 -3.92
CA THR A 38 -2.77 -1.35 -4.33
C THR A 38 -2.73 -2.15 -5.63
N GLY A 39 -3.90 -2.42 -6.24
CA GLY A 39 -4.00 -3.15 -7.51
C GLY A 39 -3.35 -4.54 -7.43
N ALA A 40 -2.45 -4.84 -8.36
CA ALA A 40 -1.77 -6.14 -8.44
C ALA A 40 -0.53 -6.26 -7.55
N ALA A 41 -0.20 -5.26 -6.71
CA ALA A 41 1.05 -5.21 -5.96
C ALA A 41 1.31 -6.50 -5.15
N ALA A 42 0.29 -7.00 -4.44
CA ALA A 42 0.43 -8.22 -3.66
C ALA A 42 0.76 -9.44 -4.53
N ALA A 43 0.18 -9.54 -5.73
CA ALA A 43 0.49 -10.62 -6.67
C ALA A 43 1.92 -10.48 -7.23
N GLN A 44 2.29 -9.27 -7.64
CA GLN A 44 3.62 -8.97 -8.17
C GLN A 44 4.73 -9.28 -7.15
N VAL A 45 4.54 -8.90 -5.88
CA VAL A 45 5.49 -9.22 -4.80
C VAL A 45 5.59 -10.73 -4.59
N ARG A 46 4.46 -11.45 -4.60
CA ARG A 46 4.48 -12.93 -4.50
C ARG A 46 5.27 -13.57 -5.64
N ASP A 47 5.11 -13.09 -6.87
CA ASP A 47 5.84 -13.62 -8.02
C ASP A 47 7.35 -13.38 -7.91
N VAL A 48 7.76 -12.21 -7.42
CA VAL A 48 9.18 -11.91 -7.14
C VAL A 48 9.71 -12.84 -6.05
N VAL A 49 8.97 -12.99 -4.95
CA VAL A 49 9.36 -13.88 -3.85
C VAL A 49 9.49 -15.33 -4.33
N ALA A 50 8.58 -15.82 -5.17
CA ALA A 50 8.67 -17.16 -5.74
C ALA A 50 9.95 -17.35 -6.57
N ARG A 51 10.30 -16.37 -7.42
CA ARG A 51 11.55 -16.40 -8.20
C ARG A 51 12.79 -16.37 -7.31
N VAL A 52 12.77 -15.58 -6.23
CA VAL A 52 13.85 -15.56 -5.24
C VAL A 52 13.97 -16.92 -4.54
N GLN A 53 12.85 -17.54 -4.16
CA GLN A 53 12.85 -18.88 -3.56
C GLN A 53 13.47 -19.93 -4.49
N ASP A 54 13.25 -19.85 -5.80
CA ASP A 54 13.91 -20.75 -6.75
C ASP A 54 15.44 -20.61 -6.72
N VAL A 55 15.95 -19.38 -6.57
CA VAL A 55 17.40 -19.11 -6.44
C VAL A 55 17.92 -19.63 -5.10
N VAL A 56 17.20 -19.36 -4.01
CA VAL A 56 17.56 -19.84 -2.66
C VAL A 56 17.62 -21.36 -2.60
N ARG A 57 16.67 -22.07 -3.22
CA ARG A 57 16.69 -23.54 -3.30
C ARG A 57 17.89 -24.08 -4.07
N ARG A 58 18.38 -23.36 -5.09
CA ARG A 58 19.58 -23.73 -5.86
C ARG A 58 20.88 -23.45 -5.10
N HIS A 59 20.88 -22.50 -4.16
CA HIS A 59 22.06 -22.05 -3.43
C HIS A 59 21.77 -21.84 -1.93
N PRO A 60 21.42 -22.91 -1.18
CA PRO A 60 20.99 -22.80 0.21
C PRO A 60 22.07 -22.21 1.11
N ASP A 61 23.32 -22.63 0.96
CA ASP A 61 24.42 -22.13 1.80
C ASP A 61 24.69 -20.64 1.56
N ALA A 62 24.72 -20.21 0.29
CA ALA A 62 24.93 -18.81 -0.07
C ALA A 62 23.81 -17.89 0.42
N ALA A 63 22.57 -18.39 0.44
CA ALA A 63 21.42 -17.62 0.94
C ALA A 63 21.49 -17.30 2.44
N THR A 64 22.29 -18.04 3.20
CA THR A 64 22.48 -17.82 4.65
C THR A 64 23.68 -16.94 4.99
N TYR A 65 24.43 -16.49 3.98
CA TYR A 65 25.58 -15.63 4.18
C TYR A 65 25.20 -14.38 4.98
N ARG A 66 25.92 -14.16 6.09
CA ARG A 66 25.85 -12.93 6.87
C ARG A 66 27.24 -12.29 6.84
N PRO A 67 27.38 -11.03 6.39
CA PRO A 67 28.67 -10.36 6.47
C PRO A 67 29.12 -10.29 7.93
N ALA A 68 30.42 -10.46 8.16
CA ALA A 68 31.00 -10.25 9.48
C ALA A 68 30.76 -8.79 9.91
N PRO A 69 30.59 -8.51 11.21
CA PRO A 69 30.57 -7.14 11.70
C PRO A 69 31.93 -6.50 11.36
N ILE A 70 31.95 -5.59 10.40
CA ILE A 70 33.08 -4.69 10.19
C ILE A 70 32.90 -3.51 11.16
N LEU A 71 33.98 -3.20 11.89
CA LEU A 71 34.06 -2.12 12.89
C LEU A 71 33.68 -0.76 12.30
#